data_AF-A0A968EPB5-F1
#
_entry.id   AF-A0A968EPB5-F1
#
_cell.length_a   1.000
_cell.length_b   1.000
_cell.length_c   1.000
_cell.angle_alpha   90.00
_cell.angle_beta   90.00
_cell.angle_gamma   90.00
#
_symmetry.space_group_name_H-M   'P 1'
#
loop_
_entity.id
_entity.type
_entity.pdbx_description
1 polymer ?
#
loop_
_entity_poly.entity_id
_entity_poly.type
_entity_poly.pdbx_seq_one_letter_code
_entity_poly.pdbx_strand_id
1 'polypeptide(L)'
;PDITVESIRKHMRDYGYGMPALRDPEHALVRRVNAQVTPEAGIFVEDGSLVYHGRIDDRYVDLTQRRPEPTRRDVVEVLDALLAGKKVDEAWS
;
A
#
# COMPACT_ATOMS: atom_id res chain seq x y z
N PRO A 1 -1.78 14.55 12.34
CA PRO A 1 -1.92 13.17 12.88
C PRO A 1 -1.00 12.97 14.10
N ASP A 2 -1.55 12.40 15.19
CA ASP A 2 -0.86 12.23 16.49
C ASP A 2 0.09 11.03 16.54
N ILE A 3 0.24 10.29 15.44
CA ILE A 3 1.19 9.18 15.31
C ILE A 3 2.63 9.71 15.48
N THR A 4 3.36 9.13 16.43
CA THR A 4 4.74 9.52 16.74
C THR A 4 5.74 8.72 15.92
N VAL A 5 6.96 9.24 15.78
CA VAL A 5 8.07 8.49 15.16
C VAL A 5 8.33 7.17 15.90
N GLU A 6 8.16 7.17 17.21
CA GLU A 6 8.34 5.98 18.04
C GLU A 6 7.27 4.92 17.79
N SER A 7 5.99 5.31 17.66
CA SER A 7 4.93 4.36 17.31
C SER A 7 5.12 3.77 15.91
N ILE A 8 5.61 4.56 14.95
CA ILE A 8 5.98 4.06 13.61
C ILE A 8 7.10 3.03 13.73
N ARG A 9 8.19 3.34 14.44
CA ARG A 9 9.31 2.40 14.64
C ARG A 9 8.88 1.13 15.35
N LYS A 10 7.99 1.21 16.34
CA LYS A 10 7.42 0.04 17.02
C LYS A 10 6.63 -0.82 16.04
N HIS A 11 5.73 -0.22 15.25
CA HIS A 11 4.95 -0.94 14.24
C HIS A 11 5.85 -1.65 13.22
N MET A 12 6.89 -0.97 12.72
CA MET A 12 7.86 -1.59 11.80
C MET A 12 8.55 -2.83 12.41
N ARG A 13 8.89 -2.79 13.71
CA ARG A 13 9.47 -3.94 14.41
C ARG A 13 8.45 -5.06 14.64
N ASP A 14 7.26 -4.74 15.10
CA ASP A 14 6.21 -5.72 15.42
C ASP A 14 5.81 -6.55 14.19
N TYR A 15 5.85 -5.94 13.00
CA TYR A 15 5.49 -6.58 11.73
C TYR A 15 6.70 -6.97 10.86
N GLY A 16 7.94 -6.74 11.33
CA GLY A 16 9.16 -7.13 10.64
C GLY A 16 9.40 -6.42 9.30
N TYR A 17 8.90 -5.20 9.14
CA TYR A 17 9.06 -4.43 7.89
C TYR A 17 10.49 -3.88 7.76
N GLY A 18 11.21 -4.32 6.73
CA GLY A 18 12.57 -3.86 6.43
C GLY A 18 12.65 -2.62 5.52
N MET A 19 11.52 -2.15 4.99
CA MET A 19 11.45 -0.98 4.10
C MET A 19 11.52 0.34 4.89
N PRO A 20 11.97 1.45 4.30
CA PRO A 20 11.89 2.76 4.94
C PRO A 20 10.42 3.14 5.24
N ALA A 21 10.18 3.65 6.44
CA ALA A 21 8.90 4.29 6.78
C ALA A 21 9.07 5.80 6.76
N LEU A 22 8.19 6.49 6.03
CA LEU A 22 8.13 7.94 5.98
C LEU A 22 6.89 8.43 6.72
N ARG A 23 7.05 9.44 7.58
CA ARG A 23 5.93 10.16 8.17
C ARG A 23 5.46 11.22 7.19
N ASP A 24 4.17 11.24 6.90
CA ASP A 24 3.52 12.25 6.05
C ASP A 24 2.63 13.18 6.90
N PRO A 25 3.20 14.14 7.67
CA PRO A 25 2.42 14.95 8.61
C PRO A 25 1.47 15.94 7.91
N GLU A 26 1.80 16.35 6.69
CA GLU A 26 1.01 17.27 5.88
C GLU A 26 0.03 16.56 4.93
N HIS A 27 -0.03 15.22 4.97
CA HIS A 27 -0.85 14.39 4.09
C HIS A 27 -0.58 14.66 2.59
N ALA A 28 0.66 15.02 2.22
CA ALA A 28 1.02 15.32 0.84
C ALA A 28 1.03 14.04 -0.03
N LEU A 29 1.51 12.92 0.52
CA LEU A 29 1.52 11.63 -0.16
C LEU A 29 0.13 11.02 -0.18
N VAL A 30 -0.60 11.08 0.94
CA VAL A 30 -2.00 10.62 1.02
C VAL A 30 -2.86 11.30 -0.05
N ARG A 31 -2.74 12.63 -0.19
CA ARG A 31 -3.45 13.39 -1.23
C ARG A 31 -3.02 13.01 -2.64
N ARG A 32 -1.75 12.69 -2.85
CA ARG A 32 -1.22 12.31 -4.17
C ARG A 32 -1.75 10.96 -4.64
N VAL A 33 -1.98 10.02 -3.73
CA VAL A 33 -2.55 8.70 -4.06
C VAL A 33 -4.08 8.65 -3.95
N ASN A 34 -4.71 9.68 -3.38
CA ASN A 34 -6.14 9.69 -3.04
C ASN A 34 -6.53 8.54 -2.09
N ALA A 35 -5.67 8.21 -1.13
CA ALA A 35 -5.91 7.14 -0.16
C ALA A 35 -7.06 7.52 0.79
N GLN A 36 -8.01 6.60 0.96
CA GLN A 36 -9.22 6.80 1.75
C GLN A 36 -9.26 5.92 3.00
N VAL A 37 -8.69 4.71 2.92
CA VAL A 37 -8.70 3.72 4.00
C VAL A 37 -7.31 3.12 4.17
N THR A 38 -6.96 2.69 5.37
CA THR A 38 -5.72 1.93 5.62
C THR A 38 -6.06 0.49 5.99
N PRO A 39 -5.41 -0.53 5.40
CA PRO A 39 -4.26 -0.44 4.49
C PRO A 39 -4.62 -0.30 3.00
N GLU A 40 -4.00 0.66 2.32
CA GLU A 40 -4.02 0.88 0.86
C GLU A 40 -2.59 1.11 0.34
N ALA A 41 -2.36 0.86 -0.95
CA ALA A 41 -1.09 1.07 -1.64
C ALA A 41 -1.30 1.91 -2.90
N GLY A 42 -0.32 2.77 -3.19
CA GLY A 42 -0.20 3.50 -4.45
C GLY A 42 1.13 3.18 -5.13
N ILE A 43 1.11 2.82 -6.42
CA ILE A 43 2.32 2.53 -7.21
C ILE A 43 2.49 3.60 -8.27
N PHE A 44 3.65 4.24 -8.27
CA PHE A 44 4.06 5.19 -9.29
C PHE A 44 5.16 4.59 -10.16
N VAL A 45 5.12 4.87 -11.46
CA VAL A 45 6.22 4.55 -12.39
C VAL A 45 7.19 5.73 -12.51
N GLU A 46 8.30 5.55 -13.24
CA GLU A 46 9.42 6.51 -13.29
C GLU A 46 9.01 7.92 -13.74
N ASP A 47 8.04 8.03 -14.64
CA ASP A 47 7.51 9.33 -15.09
C ASP A 47 6.61 10.04 -14.06
N GLY A 48 6.37 9.42 -12.91
CA GLY A 48 5.57 9.95 -11.81
C GLY A 48 4.07 9.66 -11.93
N SER A 49 3.62 8.89 -12.92
CA SER A 49 2.22 8.47 -13.09
C SER A 49 1.81 7.42 -12.07
N LEU A 50 0.62 7.59 -11.48
CA LEU A 50 -0.02 6.59 -10.61
C LEU A 50 -0.62 5.49 -11.48
N VAL A 51 -0.08 4.27 -11.38
CA VAL A 51 -0.51 3.11 -12.19
C VAL A 51 -1.35 2.11 -11.38
N TYR A 52 -1.39 2.27 -10.06
CA TYR A 52 -2.21 1.45 -9.18
C TYR A 52 -2.52 2.22 -7.90
N HIS A 53 -3.78 2.13 -7.46
CA HIS A 53 -4.21 2.56 -6.15
C HIS A 53 -5.27 1.58 -5.63
N GLY A 54 -5.04 0.95 -4.48
CA GLY A 54 -5.97 -0.05 -3.96
C GLY A 54 -5.42 -0.86 -2.80
N ARG A 55 -5.98 -2.04 -2.57
CA ARG A 55 -5.59 -2.93 -1.47
C ARG A 55 -4.19 -3.51 -1.68
N ILE A 56 -3.49 -3.84 -0.61
CA ILE A 56 -2.21 -4.57 -0.70
C ILE A 56 -2.48 -6.04 -1.09
N ASP A 57 -3.44 -6.64 -0.40
CA ASP A 57 -3.91 -8.02 -0.56
C ASP A 57 -5.37 -8.13 -0.06
N ASP A 58 -5.97 -9.31 -0.17
CA ASP A 58 -7.32 -9.59 0.33
C ASP A 58 -7.35 -10.21 1.75
N ARG A 59 -6.26 -10.05 2.51
CA ARG A 59 -6.14 -10.63 3.85
C ARG A 59 -7.07 -9.95 4.85
N TYR A 60 -7.32 -8.66 4.70
CA TYR A 60 -8.27 -7.90 5.51
C TYR A 60 -9.63 -7.90 4.82
N VAL A 61 -10.58 -8.66 5.39
CA VAL A 61 -11.95 -8.76 4.89
C VAL A 61 -12.82 -7.65 5.49
N ASP A 62 -12.56 -7.30 6.75
CA ASP A 62 -13.11 -6.12 7.44
C ASP A 62 -12.11 -5.62 8.52
N LEU A 63 -12.44 -4.54 9.23
CA LEU A 63 -11.60 -3.93 10.28
C LEU A 63 -11.23 -4.89 11.43
N THR A 64 -11.97 -5.98 11.57
CA THR A 64 -11.86 -6.97 12.66
C THR A 64 -11.56 -8.39 12.16
N GLN A 65 -11.77 -8.67 10.87
CA GLN A 65 -11.66 -9.99 10.26
C GLN A 65 -10.46 -10.05 9.32
N ARG A 66 -9.50 -10.88 9.71
CA ARG A 66 -8.28 -11.14 8.95
C ARG A 66 -8.18 -12.62 8.59
N ARG A 67 -7.89 -12.91 7.33
CA ARG A 67 -7.53 -14.27 6.88
C ARG A 67 -6.16 -14.67 7.43
N PRO A 68 -5.94 -15.96 7.73
CA PRO A 68 -4.61 -16.46 8.07
C PRO A 68 -3.59 -16.16 6.98
N GLU A 69 -3.99 -16.34 5.72
CA GLU A 69 -3.20 -16.11 4.51
C GLU A 69 -4.06 -15.39 3.44
N PRO A 70 -3.51 -14.44 2.67
CA PRO A 70 -4.21 -13.85 1.53
C PRO A 70 -4.44 -14.88 0.42
N THR A 71 -5.62 -14.81 -0.21
CA THR A 71 -5.95 -15.56 -1.44
C THR A 71 -5.58 -14.79 -2.71
N ARG A 72 -5.39 -13.48 -2.62
CA ARG A 72 -4.93 -12.60 -3.70
C ARG A 72 -3.90 -11.62 -3.17
N ARG A 73 -2.85 -11.37 -3.94
CA ARG A 73 -1.76 -10.45 -3.57
C ARG A 73 -1.72 -9.32 -4.60
N ASP A 74 -2.73 -8.46 -4.54
CA ASP A 74 -3.04 -7.42 -5.52
C ASP A 74 -1.79 -6.60 -5.92
N VAL A 75 -1.00 -6.12 -4.95
CA VAL A 75 0.25 -5.37 -5.24
C VAL A 75 1.32 -6.22 -5.91
N VAL A 76 1.48 -7.50 -5.53
CA VAL A 76 2.47 -8.39 -6.14
C VAL A 76 2.12 -8.66 -7.59
N GLU A 77 0.85 -8.96 -7.87
CA GLU A 77 0.35 -9.20 -9.23
C GLU A 77 0.59 -7.98 -10.15
N VAL A 78 0.40 -6.78 -9.61
CA VAL A 78 0.65 -5.52 -10.32
C VAL A 78 2.14 -5.31 -10.60
N LEU A 79 3.01 -5.53 -9.62
CA LEU A 79 4.46 -5.41 -9.81
C LEU A 79 4.98 -6.43 -10.82
N ASP A 80 4.52 -7.69 -10.75
CA ASP A 80 4.87 -8.73 -11.72
C ASP A 80 4.41 -8.36 -13.14
N ALA A 81 3.22 -7.78 -13.29
CA ALA A 81 2.74 -7.29 -14.58
C ALA A 81 3.61 -6.15 -15.13
N LEU A 82 3.97 -5.17 -14.30
CA LEU A 82 4.85 -4.05 -14.70
C LEU A 82 6.24 -4.54 -15.11
N LEU A 83 6.84 -5.45 -14.32
CA LEU A 83 8.14 -6.05 -14.63
C LEU A 83 8.11 -6.88 -15.91
N ALA A 84 6.96 -7.47 -16.26
CA ALA A 84 6.73 -8.17 -17.51
C ALA A 84 6.40 -7.24 -18.69
N GLY A 85 6.42 -5.91 -18.50
CA GLY A 85 6.08 -4.93 -19.53
C GLY A 85 4.59 -4.89 -19.90
N LYS A 86 3.72 -5.46 -19.06
CA LYS A 86 2.27 -5.43 -19.25
C LYS A 86 1.70 -4.13 -18.69
N LYS A 87 0.64 -3.63 -19.33
CA LYS A 87 -0.15 -2.53 -18.78
C LYS A 87 -0.99 -3.05 -17.61
N VAL A 88 -1.00 -2.31 -16.51
CA VAL A 88 -1.89 -2.55 -15.38
C VAL A 88 -3.20 -1.83 -15.70
N ASP A 89 -4.30 -2.57 -15.80
CA ASP A 89 -5.60 -1.97 -16.11
C ASP A 89 -6.14 -1.15 -14.93
N GLU A 90 -6.98 -0.15 -15.21
CA GLU A 90 -7.64 0.71 -14.21
C GLU A 90 -8.63 -0.05 -13.31
N ALA A 91 -8.91 -1.33 -13.60
CA ALA A 91 -9.92 -2.17 -12.95
C ALA A 91 -9.67 -2.48 -11.45
N TRP A 92 -8.72 -1.78 -10.83
CA TRP A 92 -8.37 -1.91 -9.42
C TRP A 92 -8.69 -0.67 -8.58
N SER A 93 -9.39 0.31 -9.17
CA SER A 93 -9.93 1.49 -8.47
C SER A 93 -11.22 1.19 -7.70
#